data_AF-A0A955DXJ9-F1
#
_entry.id   AF-A0A955DXJ9-F1
#
_cell.length_a   1.000
_cell.length_b   1.000
_cell.length_c   1.000
_cell.angle_alpha   90.00
_cell.angle_beta   90.00
_cell.angle_gamma   90.00
#
_symmetry.space_group_name_H-M   'P 1'
#
loop_
_entity.id
_entity.type
_entity.pdbx_description
1 polymer ?
#
loop_
_entity_poly.entity_id
_entity_poly.type
_entity_poly.pdbx_seq_one_letter_code
_entity_poly.pdbx_strand_id
1 'polypeptide(L)'
;DAIRDEIARLDLEPDLEAVCLVSLMEAADRVDSTTGVQMAYLKSWAPRASNPLTLRMPDVLPAVAHGRCEAHQLEARDAAQELEGDVAYIDPPYNQHTYLGNYHIWETLVLWDRPDAYGIARKRLDCRERKSDFNSRPRAIEAMRTFIERVRCPALVVSFSDEGYIDRETMEDLLASRGSVHTVARDYKRYVGAQIGIHNPAGQRVGTVSHLRNTEYVYVVVPHGVHWTSPVPLAESPSRA
;
A
#
# COMPACT_ATOMS: atom_id res chain seq x y z
N ASP A 1 -15.20 -6.94 18.33
CA ASP A 1 -15.33 -6.25 19.63
C ASP A 1 -14.95 -7.18 20.77
N ALA A 2 -15.79 -8.15 21.17
CA ALA A 2 -15.52 -9.05 22.30
C ALA A 2 -14.10 -9.65 22.33
N ILE A 3 -13.59 -10.15 21.19
CA ILE A 3 -12.23 -10.72 21.12
C ILE A 3 -11.15 -9.65 21.32
N ARG A 4 -11.33 -8.45 20.78
CA ARG A 4 -10.36 -7.35 20.92
C ARG A 4 -10.36 -6.77 22.34
N ASP A 5 -11.54 -6.66 22.95
CA ASP A 5 -11.70 -6.28 24.35
C ASP A 5 -11.03 -7.32 25.27
N GLU A 6 -11.15 -8.62 24.95
CA GLU A 6 -10.45 -9.67 25.68
C GLU A 6 -8.92 -9.58 25.50
N ILE A 7 -8.42 -9.34 24.28
CA ILE A 7 -6.98 -9.11 24.05
C ILE A 7 -6.48 -7.94 24.91
N ALA A 8 -7.21 -6.83 24.96
CA ALA A 8 -6.85 -5.69 25.82
C ALA A 8 -6.86 -6.04 27.31
N ARG A 9 -7.83 -6.85 27.75
CA ARG A 9 -7.96 -7.28 29.15
C ARG A 9 -6.82 -8.19 29.60
N LEU A 10 -6.20 -8.92 28.68
CA LEU A 10 -5.10 -9.85 28.98
C LEU A 10 -3.78 -9.14 29.32
N ASP A 11 -3.63 -7.85 29.01
CA ASP A 11 -2.45 -7.04 29.32
C ASP A 11 -1.13 -7.74 28.91
N LEU A 12 -1.09 -8.14 27.65
CA LEU A 12 0.01 -8.94 27.10
C LEU A 12 1.25 -8.07 26.87
N GLU A 13 2.42 -8.68 26.95
CA GLU A 13 3.67 -8.05 26.49
C GLU A 13 3.53 -7.57 25.02
N PRO A 14 4.17 -6.45 24.63
CA PRO A 14 3.91 -5.81 23.34
C PRO A 14 4.05 -6.73 22.12
N ASP A 15 5.09 -7.57 22.09
CA ASP A 15 5.32 -8.53 20.99
C ASP A 15 4.18 -9.56 20.89
N LEU A 16 3.66 -10.02 22.04
CA LEU A 16 2.57 -10.99 22.08
C LEU A 16 1.21 -10.34 21.78
N GLU A 17 0.97 -9.12 22.25
CA GLU A 17 -0.21 -8.35 21.86
C GLU A 17 -0.22 -8.16 20.33
N ALA A 18 0.90 -7.76 19.73
CA ALA A 18 1.02 -7.61 18.28
C ALA A 18 0.66 -8.90 17.53
N VAL A 19 1.15 -10.06 17.98
CA VAL A 19 0.77 -11.37 17.40
C VAL A 19 -0.73 -11.62 17.50
N CYS A 20 -1.35 -11.35 18.64
CA CYS A 20 -2.80 -11.50 18.82
C CYS A 20 -3.61 -10.53 17.94
N LEU A 21 -3.16 -9.29 17.78
CA LEU A 21 -3.80 -8.29 16.93
C LEU A 21 -3.71 -8.65 15.45
N VAL A 22 -2.56 -9.12 14.98
CA VAL A 22 -2.40 -9.63 13.61
C VAL A 22 -3.31 -10.84 13.39
N SER A 23 -3.35 -11.79 14.34
CA SER A 23 -4.23 -12.96 14.24
C SER A 23 -5.71 -12.57 14.14
N LEU A 24 -6.14 -11.58 14.93
CA LEU A 24 -7.49 -11.05 14.88
C LEU A 24 -7.78 -10.32 13.56
N MET A 25 -6.87 -9.49 13.09
CA MET A 25 -7.01 -8.75 11.83
C MET A 25 -7.20 -9.71 10.65
N GLU A 26 -6.34 -10.71 10.53
CA GLU A 26 -6.48 -11.73 9.47
C GLU A 26 -7.76 -12.57 9.64
N ALA A 27 -8.15 -12.88 10.89
CA ALA A 27 -9.39 -13.60 11.16
C ALA A 27 -10.62 -12.80 10.73
N ALA A 28 -10.62 -11.49 10.98
CA ALA A 28 -11.67 -10.57 10.55
C ALA A 28 -11.72 -10.44 9.03
N ASP A 29 -10.57 -10.32 8.34
CA ASP A 29 -10.49 -10.23 6.88
C ASP A 29 -11.09 -11.49 6.20
N ARG A 30 -10.81 -12.68 6.74
CA ARG A 30 -11.37 -13.95 6.25
C ARG A 30 -12.90 -14.03 6.29
N VAL A 31 -13.54 -13.25 7.15
CA VAL A 31 -15.00 -13.22 7.33
C VAL A 31 -15.60 -11.84 7.08
N ASP A 32 -14.91 -10.99 6.33
CA ASP A 32 -15.43 -9.68 5.97
C ASP A 32 -16.45 -9.76 4.82
N SER A 33 -17.15 -8.64 4.57
CA SER A 33 -18.10 -8.51 3.47
C SER A 33 -17.68 -7.42 2.48
N THR A 34 -16.39 -7.42 2.11
CA THR A 34 -15.81 -6.46 1.15
C THR A 34 -15.30 -7.15 -0.12
N THR A 35 -14.71 -6.39 -1.03
CA THR A 35 -14.00 -6.90 -2.22
C THR A 35 -12.51 -6.60 -2.16
N GLY A 36 -11.90 -6.73 -0.96
CA GLY A 36 -10.46 -6.57 -0.76
C GLY A 36 -10.03 -5.19 -0.23
N VAL A 37 -10.92 -4.21 -0.19
CA VAL A 37 -10.70 -2.92 0.49
C VAL A 37 -11.94 -2.52 1.27
N GLN A 38 -11.76 -1.91 2.43
CA GLN A 38 -12.82 -1.53 3.36
C GLN A 38 -13.40 -0.13 3.07
N MET A 39 -13.05 0.48 1.94
CA MET A 39 -13.68 1.73 1.49
C MET A 39 -15.17 1.58 1.13
N ALA A 40 -15.64 0.35 0.93
CA ALA A 40 -17.02 -0.02 0.69
C ALA A 40 -17.25 -1.49 1.11
N TYR A 41 -18.51 -1.89 1.22
CA TYR A 41 -18.92 -3.25 1.54
C TYR A 41 -20.08 -3.68 0.63
N LEU A 42 -20.28 -4.99 0.48
CA LEU A 42 -21.34 -5.57 -0.32
C LEU A 42 -22.71 -5.31 0.31
N LYS A 43 -23.73 -5.03 -0.51
CA LYS A 43 -25.12 -4.82 -0.04
C LYS A 43 -25.71 -6.05 0.63
N SER A 44 -25.35 -7.23 0.12
CA SER A 44 -25.67 -8.53 0.72
C SER A 44 -24.40 -9.10 1.31
N TRP A 45 -24.54 -9.80 2.43
CA TRP A 45 -23.42 -10.48 3.07
C TRP A 45 -22.70 -11.39 2.08
N ALA A 46 -21.37 -11.25 2.00
CA ALA A 46 -20.54 -12.24 1.33
C ALA A 46 -20.77 -13.61 2.01
N PRO A 47 -20.79 -14.72 1.27
CA PRO A 47 -20.93 -16.04 1.89
C PRO A 47 -19.90 -16.30 3.00
N ARG A 48 -18.68 -15.77 2.85
CA ARG A 48 -17.61 -15.89 3.85
C ARG A 48 -17.91 -15.17 5.17
N ALA A 49 -18.76 -14.14 5.16
CA ALA A 49 -19.06 -13.35 6.35
C ALA A 49 -19.87 -14.12 7.40
N SER A 50 -20.50 -15.24 7.01
CA SER A 50 -21.20 -16.14 7.91
C SER A 50 -20.32 -17.25 8.47
N ASN A 51 -19.05 -17.33 8.07
CA ASN A 51 -18.13 -18.34 8.58
C ASN A 51 -17.75 -18.05 10.04
N PRO A 52 -17.42 -19.09 10.82
CA PRO A 52 -16.84 -18.89 12.15
C PRO A 52 -15.53 -18.09 12.08
N LEU A 53 -15.45 -17.02 12.85
CA LEU A 53 -14.21 -16.26 13.02
C LEU A 53 -13.23 -17.13 13.83
N THR A 54 -12.11 -17.49 13.22
CA THR A 54 -11.09 -18.35 13.83
C THR A 54 -9.75 -17.64 13.85
N LEU A 55 -9.20 -17.45 15.06
CA LEU A 55 -7.85 -16.94 15.27
C LEU A 55 -6.84 -18.07 14.97
N ARG A 56 -5.75 -17.70 14.33
CA ARG A 56 -4.66 -18.60 13.93
C ARG A 56 -3.33 -17.93 14.23
N MET A 57 -2.32 -18.72 14.57
CA MET A 57 -0.97 -18.19 14.66
C MET A 57 -0.59 -17.59 13.29
N PRO A 58 -0.23 -16.30 13.20
CA PRO A 58 0.29 -15.73 11.97
C PRO A 58 1.59 -16.43 11.57
N ASP A 59 1.94 -16.35 10.29
CA ASP A 59 3.21 -16.89 9.78
C ASP A 59 4.38 -16.02 10.29
N VAL A 60 4.87 -16.32 11.49
CA VAL A 60 6.01 -15.63 12.09
C VAL A 60 7.28 -16.04 11.38
N LEU A 61 7.91 -15.06 10.74
CA LEU A 61 9.19 -15.24 10.06
C LEU A 61 10.31 -15.47 11.08
N PRO A 62 11.34 -16.26 10.73
CA PRO A 62 12.52 -16.40 11.57
C PRO A 62 13.20 -15.04 11.78
N ALA A 63 13.83 -14.88 12.93
CA ALA A 63 14.65 -13.70 13.21
C ALA A 63 15.74 -13.54 12.13
N VAL A 64 15.94 -12.31 11.67
CA VAL A 64 17.02 -12.00 10.74
C VAL A 64 18.35 -11.96 11.47
N ALA A 65 19.44 -12.30 10.77
CA ALA A 65 20.77 -12.40 11.37
C ALA A 65 21.28 -11.08 11.98
N HIS A 66 20.77 -9.95 11.51
CA HIS A 66 21.20 -8.60 11.91
C HIS A 66 20.37 -7.98 13.05
N GLY A 67 19.52 -8.76 13.71
CA GLY A 67 18.76 -8.31 14.89
C GLY A 67 17.26 -8.21 14.63
N ARG A 68 16.58 -7.39 15.43
CA ARG A 68 15.13 -7.19 15.33
C ARG A 68 14.81 -6.22 14.18
N CYS A 69 13.69 -6.43 13.51
CA CYS A 69 13.14 -5.44 12.59
C CYS A 69 12.53 -4.29 13.39
N GLU A 70 12.62 -3.07 12.84
CA GLU A 70 12.10 -1.86 13.47
C GLU A 70 10.94 -1.29 12.66
N ALA A 71 9.98 -0.67 13.34
CA ALA A 71 8.86 0.05 12.74
C ALA A 71 8.74 1.42 13.43
N HIS A 72 8.93 2.50 12.67
CA HIS A 72 9.17 3.82 13.26
C HIS A 72 7.95 4.76 13.28
N GLN A 73 6.86 4.42 12.55
CA GLN A 73 5.67 5.27 12.42
C GLN A 73 5.98 6.74 12.03
N LEU A 74 7.00 6.95 11.19
CA LEU A 74 7.41 8.26 10.70
C LEU A 74 6.65 8.65 9.41
N GLU A 75 6.62 9.94 9.12
CA GLU A 75 6.32 10.41 7.77
C GLU A 75 7.42 9.98 6.81
N ALA A 76 7.06 9.53 5.61
CA ALA A 76 8.01 8.92 4.67
C ALA A 76 9.21 9.83 4.33
N ARG A 77 8.99 11.16 4.25
CA ARG A 77 10.06 12.13 3.98
C ARG A 77 11.04 12.30 5.14
N ASP A 78 10.57 12.08 6.36
CA ASP A 78 11.39 12.15 7.56
C ASP A 78 12.17 10.84 7.70
N ALA A 79 11.50 9.70 7.49
CA ALA A 79 12.15 8.39 7.40
C ALA A 79 13.27 8.35 6.35
N ALA A 80 13.07 8.96 5.18
CA ALA A 80 14.09 9.05 4.14
C ALA A 80 15.36 9.77 4.61
N GLN A 81 15.23 10.78 5.49
CA GLN A 81 16.33 11.59 6.01
C GLN A 81 17.00 10.97 7.25
N GLU A 82 16.24 10.22 8.05
CA GLU A 82 16.68 9.67 9.33
C GLU A 82 17.24 8.25 9.21
N LEU A 83 16.65 7.41 8.36
CA LEU A 83 17.01 6.01 8.24
C LEU A 83 18.06 5.78 7.14
N GLU A 84 19.02 4.91 7.42
CA GLU A 84 20.08 4.50 6.50
C GLU A 84 20.00 3.00 6.23
N GLY A 85 20.47 2.59 5.05
CA GLY A 85 20.55 1.18 4.70
C GLY A 85 21.21 0.98 3.34
N ASP A 86 21.42 -0.27 2.95
CA ASP A 86 22.02 -0.60 1.66
C ASP A 86 21.00 -0.50 0.50
N VAL A 87 19.73 -0.80 0.79
CA VAL A 87 18.64 -0.85 -0.19
C VAL A 87 17.37 -0.28 0.43
N ALA A 88 16.65 0.59 -0.30
CA ALA A 88 15.29 0.99 0.05
C ALA A 88 14.27 0.37 -0.94
N TYR A 89 13.26 -0.33 -0.41
CA TYR A 89 12.06 -0.68 -1.17
C TYR A 89 10.97 0.36 -0.95
N ILE A 90 10.43 0.92 -2.04
CA ILE A 90 9.55 2.08 -2.03
C ILE A 90 8.29 1.73 -2.82
N ASP A 91 7.15 1.72 -2.12
CA ASP A 91 5.82 1.46 -2.69
C ASP A 91 4.88 2.62 -2.29
N PRO A 92 4.95 3.77 -2.99
CA PRO A 92 4.19 4.96 -2.65
C PRO A 92 2.73 4.80 -3.15
N PRO A 93 1.77 5.56 -2.60
CA PRO A 93 0.43 5.61 -3.19
C PRO A 93 0.47 6.07 -4.65
N TYR A 94 -0.17 5.32 -5.54
CA TYR A 94 -0.14 5.62 -6.98
C TYR A 94 -1.03 6.80 -7.38
N ASN A 95 -2.17 6.97 -6.71
CA ASN A 95 -3.23 7.91 -7.09
C ASN A 95 -4.03 8.41 -5.88
N GLN A 96 -5.26 8.92 -6.06
CA GLN A 96 -6.08 9.47 -4.97
C GLN A 96 -6.48 8.45 -3.88
N HIS A 97 -6.34 7.15 -4.14
CA HIS A 97 -6.77 6.11 -3.21
C HIS A 97 -5.78 6.00 -2.05
N THR A 98 -6.16 6.55 -0.89
CA THR A 98 -5.31 6.54 0.31
C THR A 98 -5.37 5.17 1.00
N TYR A 99 -4.23 4.67 1.48
CA TYR A 99 -4.19 3.43 2.27
C TYR A 99 -5.04 3.56 3.54
N LEU A 100 -4.90 4.66 4.28
CA LEU A 100 -5.73 4.93 5.46
C LEU A 100 -7.23 4.87 5.11
N GLY A 101 -7.65 5.47 4.01
CA GLY A 101 -9.05 5.48 3.60
C GLY A 101 -9.58 4.13 3.07
N ASN A 102 -8.69 3.27 2.54
CA ASN A 102 -9.02 1.96 2.03
C ASN A 102 -9.01 0.88 3.12
N TYR A 103 -8.15 1.02 4.14
CA TYR A 103 -7.91 0.02 5.19
C TYR A 103 -8.23 0.55 6.60
N HIS A 104 -9.06 1.59 6.71
CA HIS A 104 -9.35 2.28 7.97
C HIS A 104 -9.91 1.38 9.08
N ILE A 105 -10.52 0.24 8.74
CA ILE A 105 -11.03 -0.70 9.74
C ILE A 105 -9.88 -1.37 10.50
N TRP A 106 -8.75 -1.64 9.84
CA TRP A 106 -7.57 -2.21 10.48
C TRP A 106 -6.92 -1.21 11.42
N GLU A 107 -6.85 0.07 11.03
CA GLU A 107 -6.43 1.16 11.92
C GLU A 107 -7.31 1.21 13.19
N THR A 108 -8.64 1.18 13.03
CA THR A 108 -9.58 1.16 14.17
C THR A 108 -9.46 -0.09 15.02
N LEU A 109 -9.23 -1.26 14.42
CA LEU A 109 -9.10 -2.52 15.15
C LEU A 109 -7.84 -2.54 16.03
N VAL A 110 -6.73 -2.02 15.51
CA VAL A 110 -5.44 -1.97 16.20
C VAL A 110 -5.44 -0.88 17.27
N LEU A 111 -5.75 0.38 16.91
CA LEU A 111 -5.77 1.52 17.85
C LEU A 111 -6.86 1.37 18.91
N TRP A 112 -7.96 0.72 18.57
CA TRP A 112 -9.11 0.48 19.45
C TRP A 112 -9.71 1.75 20.08
N ASP A 113 -9.57 2.88 19.40
CA ASP A 113 -9.82 4.25 19.86
C ASP A 113 -11.24 4.76 19.59
N ARG A 114 -12.10 3.94 18.97
CA ARG A 114 -13.53 4.24 18.71
C ARG A 114 -13.76 5.65 18.12
N PRO A 115 -13.15 5.97 16.96
CA PRO A 115 -13.20 7.31 16.41
C PRO A 115 -14.61 7.65 15.90
N ASP A 116 -14.90 8.94 15.80
CA ASP A 116 -16.03 9.40 15.01
C ASP A 116 -15.89 8.94 13.55
N ALA A 117 -17.03 8.69 12.91
CA ALA A 117 -17.08 8.09 11.58
C ALA A 117 -18.07 8.80 10.65
N TYR A 118 -17.75 8.83 9.35
CA TYR A 118 -18.57 9.49 8.33
C TYR A 118 -18.89 8.58 7.13
N GLY A 119 -19.94 8.97 6.39
CA GLY A 119 -20.36 8.30 5.16
C GLY A 119 -20.94 6.90 5.38
N ILE A 120 -21.31 6.24 4.29
CA ILE A 120 -21.96 4.92 4.31
C ILE A 120 -21.00 3.86 4.84
N ALA A 121 -19.74 3.88 4.39
CA ALA A 121 -18.70 2.95 4.84
C ALA A 121 -18.19 3.21 6.27
N ARG A 122 -18.71 4.23 6.98
CA ARG A 122 -18.29 4.58 8.34
C ARG A 122 -16.77 4.74 8.47
N LYS A 123 -16.17 5.48 7.52
CA LYS A 123 -14.74 5.79 7.53
C LYS A 123 -14.41 6.65 8.76
N ARG A 124 -13.24 6.42 9.37
CA ARG A 124 -12.73 7.24 10.47
C ARG A 124 -12.65 8.71 10.06
N LEU A 125 -13.02 9.66 10.93
CA LEU A 125 -13.08 11.08 10.61
C LEU A 125 -11.71 11.67 10.23
N ASP A 126 -10.67 11.21 10.91
CA ASP A 126 -9.25 11.56 10.67
C ASP A 126 -8.76 11.22 9.24
N CYS A 127 -9.43 10.32 8.51
CA CYS A 127 -9.19 10.10 7.07
C CYS A 127 -9.35 11.38 6.23
N ARG A 128 -10.11 12.37 6.71
CA ARG A 128 -10.27 13.67 6.03
C ARG A 128 -9.14 14.65 6.35
N GLU A 129 -8.42 14.43 7.44
CA GLU A 129 -7.40 15.31 7.99
C GLU A 129 -6.00 14.83 7.58
N ARG A 130 -5.74 13.53 7.76
CA ARG A 130 -4.48 12.85 7.42
C ARG A 130 -4.38 12.62 5.90
N LYS A 131 -3.93 13.67 5.19
CA LYS A 131 -3.70 13.64 3.74
C LYS A 131 -2.22 13.45 3.43
N SER A 132 -1.94 12.71 2.37
CA SER A 132 -0.59 12.57 1.82
C SER A 132 -0.43 13.37 0.53
N ASP A 133 0.74 13.98 0.36
CA ASP A 133 1.11 14.68 -0.88
C ASP A 133 1.24 13.71 -2.06
N PHE A 134 1.59 12.44 -1.81
CA PHE A 134 1.64 11.38 -2.83
C PHE A 134 0.26 11.07 -3.42
N ASN A 135 -0.81 11.20 -2.62
CA ASN A 135 -2.19 11.02 -3.09
C ASN A 135 -2.76 12.26 -3.80
N SER A 136 -1.95 13.28 -4.09
CA SER A 136 -2.38 14.52 -4.71
C SER A 136 -1.70 14.68 -6.07
N ARG A 137 -2.45 14.57 -7.17
CA ARG A 137 -1.93 14.72 -8.54
C ARG A 137 -1.00 15.93 -8.75
N PRO A 138 -1.32 17.16 -8.29
CA PRO A 138 -0.42 18.30 -8.46
C PRO A 138 0.82 18.27 -7.55
N ARG A 139 0.86 17.45 -6.49
CA ARG A 139 1.95 17.41 -5.51
C ARG A 139 2.77 16.12 -5.53
N ALA A 140 2.28 15.05 -6.17
CA ALA A 140 2.88 13.73 -6.13
C ALA A 140 4.31 13.70 -6.69
N ILE A 141 4.56 14.39 -7.81
CA ILE A 141 5.89 14.48 -8.43
C ILE A 141 6.89 15.15 -7.47
N GLU A 142 6.50 16.27 -6.86
CA GLU A 142 7.38 16.98 -5.93
C GLU A 142 7.62 16.21 -4.63
N ALA A 143 6.59 15.52 -4.12
CA ALA A 143 6.73 14.63 -2.98
C ALA A 143 7.72 13.49 -3.26
N MET A 144 7.64 12.88 -4.44
CA MET A 144 8.57 11.83 -4.88
C MET A 144 9.99 12.37 -5.06
N ARG A 145 10.15 13.52 -5.72
CA ARG A 145 11.45 14.20 -5.87
C ARG A 145 12.12 14.42 -4.53
N THR A 146 11.40 15.07 -3.60
CA THR A 146 11.92 15.35 -2.24
C THR A 146 12.31 14.06 -1.52
N PHE A 147 11.53 12.99 -1.65
CA PHE A 147 11.84 11.70 -1.04
C PHE A 147 13.14 11.09 -1.62
N ILE A 148 13.26 11.04 -2.96
CA ILE A 148 14.44 10.49 -3.65
C ILE A 148 15.70 11.30 -3.35
N GLU A 149 15.60 12.62 -3.18
CA GLU A 149 16.74 13.46 -2.82
C GLU A 149 17.24 13.21 -1.40
N ARG A 150 16.33 12.82 -0.49
CA ARG A 150 16.64 12.64 0.94
C ARG A 150 17.06 11.21 1.29
N VAL A 151 16.55 10.20 0.58
CA VAL A 151 16.75 8.79 0.93
C VAL A 151 18.24 8.45 1.06
N ARG A 152 18.60 7.88 2.22
CA ARG A 152 19.99 7.52 2.56
C ARG A 152 20.29 6.05 2.27
N CYS A 153 19.72 5.53 1.19
CA CYS A 153 20.06 4.23 0.63
C CYS A 153 20.72 4.43 -0.75
N PRO A 154 21.84 3.75 -1.04
CA PRO A 154 22.50 3.85 -2.33
C PRO A 154 21.67 3.16 -3.43
N ALA A 155 21.16 1.94 -3.18
CA ALA A 155 20.30 1.25 -4.12
C ALA A 155 18.81 1.45 -3.78
N LEU A 156 17.98 1.63 -4.81
CA LEU A 156 16.53 1.81 -4.64
C LEU A 156 15.78 0.77 -5.46
N VAL A 157 14.68 0.27 -4.91
CA VAL A 157 13.69 -0.54 -5.62
C VAL A 157 12.35 0.15 -5.48
N VAL A 158 11.74 0.58 -6.58
CA VAL A 158 10.47 1.31 -6.57
C VAL A 158 9.41 0.53 -7.32
N SER A 159 8.27 0.28 -6.68
CA SER A 159 7.08 -0.28 -7.32
C SER A 159 6.11 0.86 -7.70
N PHE A 160 5.64 0.88 -8.94
CA PHE A 160 4.68 1.88 -9.39
C PHE A 160 3.87 1.42 -10.61
N SER A 161 2.57 1.71 -10.62
CA SER A 161 1.66 1.34 -11.71
C SER A 161 1.56 2.42 -12.79
N ASP A 162 1.31 2.03 -14.04
CA ASP A 162 1.02 2.95 -15.16
C ASP A 162 -0.31 3.73 -14.99
N GLU A 163 -1.14 3.34 -14.03
CA GLU A 163 -2.34 4.09 -13.63
C GLU A 163 -2.07 5.18 -12.56
N GLY A 164 -0.81 5.37 -12.19
CA GLY A 164 -0.41 6.34 -11.19
C GLY A 164 -0.30 7.78 -11.70
N TYR A 165 -0.06 8.71 -10.77
CA TYR A 165 0.10 10.14 -11.08
C TYR A 165 1.45 10.52 -11.67
N ILE A 166 2.46 9.66 -11.54
CA ILE A 166 3.80 9.85 -12.08
C ILE A 166 3.96 8.84 -13.22
N ASP A 167 4.06 9.32 -14.45
CA ASP A 167 4.31 8.42 -15.58
C ASP A 167 5.72 7.83 -15.54
N ARG A 168 5.93 6.80 -16.37
CA ARG A 168 7.18 6.04 -16.39
C ARG A 168 8.39 6.93 -16.68
N GLU A 169 8.29 7.80 -17.68
CA GLU A 169 9.40 8.67 -18.09
C GLU A 169 9.79 9.63 -16.96
N THR A 170 8.79 10.27 -16.34
CA THR A 170 9.00 11.14 -15.18
C THR A 170 9.63 10.38 -14.01
N MET A 171 9.16 9.15 -13.73
CA MET A 171 9.73 8.32 -12.66
C MET A 171 11.19 7.94 -12.94
N GLU A 172 11.50 7.51 -14.17
CA GLU A 172 12.86 7.18 -14.60
C GLU A 172 13.79 8.40 -14.49
N ASP A 173 13.33 9.59 -14.90
CA ASP A 173 14.09 10.84 -14.78
C ASP A 173 14.36 11.25 -13.32
N LEU A 174 13.37 11.09 -12.44
CA LEU A 174 13.55 11.35 -11.00
C LEU A 174 14.60 10.43 -10.40
N LEU A 175 14.52 9.13 -10.71
CA LEU A 175 15.41 8.10 -10.17
C LEU A 175 16.82 8.14 -10.77
N ALA A 176 16.98 8.63 -12.00
CA ALA A 176 18.28 8.74 -12.67
C ALA A 176 19.27 9.65 -11.93
N SER A 177 18.77 10.56 -11.08
CA SER A 177 19.61 11.38 -10.20
C SER A 177 20.41 10.57 -9.15
N ARG A 178 20.03 9.30 -8.92
CA ARG A 178 20.61 8.42 -7.89
C ARG A 178 21.47 7.29 -8.45
N GLY A 179 21.43 7.04 -9.76
CA GLY A 179 22.17 5.94 -10.36
C GLY A 179 21.59 5.48 -11.70
N SER A 180 22.05 4.34 -12.17
CA SER A 180 21.51 3.69 -13.37
C SER A 180 20.15 3.08 -13.07
N VAL A 181 19.13 3.48 -13.83
CA VAL A 181 17.75 2.99 -13.66
C VAL A 181 17.50 1.83 -14.60
N HIS A 182 17.00 0.73 -14.05
CA HIS A 182 16.56 -0.43 -14.79
C HIS A 182 15.09 -0.71 -14.49
N THR A 183 14.27 -0.87 -15.52
CA THR A 183 12.82 -1.03 -15.35
C THR A 183 12.42 -2.45 -15.71
N VAL A 184 11.69 -3.12 -14.81
CA VAL A 184 10.99 -4.38 -15.09
C VAL A 184 9.51 -4.04 -15.25
N ALA A 185 8.91 -4.41 -16.37
CA ALA A 185 7.47 -4.23 -16.62
C ALA A 185 6.74 -5.57 -16.50
N ARG A 186 5.59 -5.57 -15.81
CA ARG A 186 4.70 -6.72 -15.67
C ARG A 186 3.28 -6.30 -15.99
N ASP A 187 2.72 -6.92 -17.01
CA ASP A 187 1.39 -6.64 -17.50
C ASP A 187 0.34 -7.50 -16.75
N TYR A 188 -0.59 -6.84 -16.06
CA TYR A 188 -1.64 -7.47 -15.27
C TYR A 188 -3.03 -7.22 -15.87
N LYS A 189 -3.96 -8.14 -15.60
CA LYS A 189 -5.38 -7.88 -15.85
C LYS A 189 -5.91 -7.01 -14.71
N ARG A 190 -6.59 -5.92 -15.05
CA ARG A 190 -7.14 -4.98 -14.07
C ARG A 190 -8.21 -5.66 -13.20
N TYR A 191 -8.26 -5.29 -11.92
CA TYR A 191 -9.21 -5.83 -10.95
C TYR A 191 -10.68 -5.60 -11.37
N VAL A 192 -11.53 -6.63 -11.17
CA VAL A 192 -12.94 -6.70 -11.63
C VAL A 192 -13.82 -5.56 -11.10
N GLY A 193 -13.44 -4.89 -10.02
CA GLY A 193 -14.14 -3.70 -9.51
C GLY A 193 -14.28 -2.57 -10.55
N ALA A 194 -13.32 -2.45 -11.49
CA ALA A 194 -13.39 -1.49 -12.61
C ALA A 194 -14.46 -1.86 -13.67
N GLN A 195 -14.88 -3.14 -13.72
CA GLN A 195 -15.96 -3.60 -14.60
C GLN A 195 -17.34 -3.43 -13.96
N ILE A 196 -17.42 -3.51 -12.63
CA ILE A 196 -18.67 -3.43 -11.86
C ILE A 196 -19.11 -1.98 -11.62
N GLY A 197 -18.15 -1.05 -11.45
CA GLY A 197 -18.40 0.36 -11.11
C GLY A 197 -19.00 1.25 -12.21
N ILE A 198 -19.35 0.70 -13.38
CA ILE A 198 -19.91 1.50 -14.48
C ILE A 198 -21.39 1.85 -14.28
N HIS A 199 -22.07 1.32 -13.27
CA HIS A 199 -23.48 1.60 -12.99
C HIS A 199 -23.67 2.35 -11.67
N ASN A 200 -24.52 3.38 -11.67
CA ASN A 200 -24.90 4.13 -10.46
C ASN A 200 -25.91 3.33 -9.60
N PRO A 201 -26.28 3.81 -8.40
CA PRO A 201 -27.27 3.13 -7.55
C PRO A 201 -28.66 2.92 -8.19
N ALA A 202 -28.99 3.66 -9.26
CA ALA A 202 -30.21 3.52 -10.05
C ALA A 202 -30.06 2.55 -11.24
N GLY A 203 -28.92 1.85 -11.36
CA GLY A 203 -28.65 0.88 -12.43
C GLY A 203 -28.29 1.52 -13.77
N GLN A 204 -28.07 2.83 -13.83
CA GLN A 204 -27.74 3.54 -15.06
C GLN A 204 -26.23 3.48 -15.30
N ARG A 205 -25.84 3.23 -16.55
CA ARG A 205 -24.43 3.25 -16.94
C ARG A 205 -23.90 4.69 -16.89
N VAL A 206 -22.98 4.96 -15.97
CA VAL A 206 -22.36 6.28 -15.72
C VAL A 206 -20.87 6.31 -16.09
N GLY A 207 -20.35 5.23 -16.68
CA GLY A 207 -18.96 5.16 -17.14
C GLY A 207 -18.74 4.25 -18.36
N THR A 208 -17.64 4.50 -19.06
CA THR A 208 -17.11 3.63 -20.11
C THR A 208 -16.08 2.68 -19.50
N VAL A 209 -16.08 1.42 -19.90
CA VAL A 209 -15.03 0.47 -19.48
C VAL A 209 -13.71 1.00 -20.08
N SER A 210 -12.78 1.43 -19.23
CA SER A 210 -11.43 1.85 -19.62
C SER A 210 -10.52 0.63 -19.84
N HIS A 211 -9.22 0.87 -20.04
CA HIS A 211 -8.19 -0.16 -20.20
C HIS A 211 -8.37 -1.31 -19.20
N LEU A 212 -8.49 -2.54 -19.74
CA LEU A 212 -8.69 -3.79 -18.98
C LEU A 212 -7.39 -4.37 -18.42
N ARG A 213 -6.29 -3.67 -18.64
CA ARG A 213 -4.94 -4.08 -18.29
C ARG A 213 -4.21 -2.87 -17.76
N ASN A 214 -3.34 -3.12 -16.81
CA ASN A 214 -2.42 -2.15 -16.24
C ASN A 214 -1.03 -2.78 -16.17
N THR A 215 -0.02 -1.95 -16.34
CA THR A 215 1.38 -2.36 -16.25
C THR A 215 1.92 -1.93 -14.91
N GLU A 216 2.37 -2.90 -14.12
CA GLU A 216 3.15 -2.62 -12.92
C GLU A 216 4.63 -2.55 -13.30
N TYR A 217 5.30 -1.49 -12.85
CA TYR A 217 6.73 -1.31 -13.01
C TYR A 217 7.44 -1.58 -11.68
N VAL A 218 8.60 -2.23 -11.79
CA VAL A 218 9.61 -2.27 -10.74
C VAL A 218 10.86 -1.59 -11.28
N TYR A 219 11.19 -0.43 -10.72
CA TYR A 219 12.41 0.30 -11.03
C TYR A 219 13.50 -0.14 -10.06
N VAL A 220 14.67 -0.49 -10.58
CA VAL A 220 15.87 -0.81 -9.81
C VAL A 220 16.91 0.26 -10.11
N VAL A 221 17.27 1.03 -9.09
CA VAL A 221 18.34 2.03 -9.17
C VAL A 221 19.62 1.41 -8.64
N VAL A 222 20.59 1.26 -9.52
CA VAL A 222 21.91 0.72 -9.21
C VAL A 222 22.88 1.89 -9.05
N PRO A 223 23.62 2.00 -7.93
CA PRO A 223 24.59 3.05 -7.72
C PRO A 223 25.66 3.07 -8.82
N HIS A 224 26.16 4.26 -9.16
CA HIS A 224 27.24 4.37 -10.14
C HIS A 224 28.46 3.53 -9.74
N GLY A 225 29.02 2.81 -10.70
CA GLY A 225 30.19 1.95 -10.47
C GLY A 225 29.87 0.55 -9.94
N VAL A 226 28.60 0.24 -9.64
CA VAL A 226 28.17 -1.12 -9.28
C VAL A 226 27.77 -1.87 -10.55
N HIS A 227 28.40 -3.03 -10.78
CA HIS A 227 27.97 -3.94 -11.84
C HIS A 227 26.76 -4.74 -11.37
N TRP A 228 25.63 -4.62 -12.07
CA TRP A 228 24.43 -5.38 -11.79
C TRP A 228 23.93 -6.09 -13.05
N THR A 229 23.38 -7.29 -12.87
CA THR A 229 22.75 -8.06 -13.93
C THR A 229 21.34 -8.41 -13.49
N SER A 230 20.36 -8.05 -14.32
CA SER A 230 18.97 -8.34 -14.00
C SER A 230 18.71 -9.85 -14.00
N PRO A 231 18.06 -10.39 -12.95
CA PRO A 231 17.63 -11.80 -12.94
C PRO A 231 16.42 -12.04 -13.86
N VAL A 232 15.81 -10.99 -14.40
CA VAL A 232 14.62 -11.04 -15.26
C VAL A 232 14.76 -10.09 -16.47
N PRO A 233 14.00 -10.30 -17.56
CA PRO A 233 13.99 -9.38 -18.68
C PRO A 233 13.62 -7.95 -18.26
N LEU A 234 14.38 -6.97 -18.75
CA LEU A 234 14.11 -5.55 -18.57
C LEU A 234 13.14 -5.05 -19.65
N ALA A 235 12.35 -4.04 -19.31
CA ALA A 235 11.52 -3.31 -20.25
C ALA A 235 12.41 -2.48 -21.18
N GLU A 236 12.05 -2.43 -22.47
CA GLU A 236 12.71 -1.53 -23.40
C GLU A 236 12.56 -0.08 -22.94
N SER A 237 13.61 0.71 -23.11
CA SER A 237 13.54 2.16 -22.91
C SER A 237 12.50 2.74 -23.89
N PRO A 238 11.58 3.61 -23.46
CA PRO A 238 10.72 4.30 -24.41
C PRO A 238 11.60 5.01 -25.45
N SER A 239 11.31 4.79 -26.74
CA SER A 239 12.06 5.47 -27.81
C SER A 239 11.88 6.97 -27.62
N ARG A 240 12.95 7.69 -27.28
CA ARG A 240 12.93 9.15 -27.29
C ARG A 240 12.72 9.59 -28.74
N ALA A 241 11.51 10.04 -29.07
CA ALA A 241 11.15 10.63 -30.35
C ALA A 241 11.52 12.11 -30.36
#